data_AF-H6VMG9-F1
#
_entry.id   AF-H6VMG9-F1
#
_cell.length_a   1.000
_cell.length_b   1.000
_cell.length_c   1.000
_cell.angle_alpha   90.00
_cell.angle_beta   90.00
_cell.angle_gamma   90.00
#
_symmetry.space_group_name_H-M   'P 1'
#
loop_
_entity.id
_entity.type
_entity.pdbx_description
1 polymer ?
#
loop_
_entity_poly.entity_id
_entity_poly.type
_entity_poly.pdbx_seq_one_letter_code
_entity_poly.pdbx_strand_id
1 'polypeptide(L)'
;MSARGPAIGIDLGTTYSCVGVFQHGKVEIIANDQGNRTTPSYVAFTDTERLIGDAAKNQVAMNPTNTIFDAKRLIGRKFEDATVQSDMKHWPFRVVSEGGKPKVQVEYKGEIKTFFPEEISSMVLTKMKEIAEAYLGGKVQSAVITVPAYFNDSQRQATKDAGTITGPQRAAHHQRAPRRRPLPYGLDKKGCAGGEKNVLIFDLGGGTFDVSILTIEDGIFEVKSTGWRHSSGAGEDFD
;
A
#
# COMPACT_ATOMS: atom_id res chain seq x y z
N MET A 1 25.35 -16.06 5.98
CA MET A 1 23.99 -16.08 5.41
C MET A 1 23.19 -15.04 6.17
N SER A 2 22.84 -13.90 5.56
CA SER A 2 22.02 -12.89 6.25
C SER A 2 20.64 -13.50 6.48
N ALA A 3 20.25 -13.71 7.74
CA ALA A 3 18.88 -14.08 8.07
C ALA A 3 17.96 -13.04 7.44
N ARG A 4 17.05 -13.46 6.57
CA ARG A 4 16.01 -12.57 6.03
C ARG A 4 15.15 -12.17 7.23
N GLY A 5 15.04 -10.87 7.51
CA GLY A 5 14.12 -10.36 8.52
C GLY A 5 12.66 -10.76 8.21
N PRO A 6 11.76 -10.69 9.21
CA PRO A 6 10.36 -11.05 9.01
C PRO A 6 9.73 -10.20 7.90
N ALA A 7 8.87 -10.82 7.10
CA ALA A 7 8.07 -10.12 6.10
C ALA A 7 6.93 -9.36 6.78
N ILE A 8 6.62 -8.17 6.28
CA ILE A 8 5.49 -7.36 6.77
C ILE A 8 4.31 -7.43 5.82
N GLY A 9 3.10 -7.28 6.35
CA GLY A 9 1.90 -7.00 5.58
C GLY A 9 1.58 -5.52 5.67
N ILE A 10 1.33 -4.88 4.53
CA ILE A 10 0.91 -3.49 4.46
C ILE A 10 -0.47 -3.46 3.81
N ASP A 11 -1.43 -2.90 4.53
CA ASP A 11 -2.63 -2.37 3.93
C ASP A 11 -2.38 -0.93 3.48
N LEU A 12 -2.33 -0.72 2.17
CA LEU A 12 -2.23 0.60 1.56
C LEU A 12 -3.64 1.10 1.28
N GLY A 13 -4.34 1.60 2.29
CA GLY A 13 -5.72 2.09 2.14
C GLY A 13 -5.82 3.48 1.53
N THR A 14 -7.03 3.86 1.11
CA THR A 14 -7.30 5.14 0.44
C THR A 14 -7.05 6.33 1.38
N THR A 15 -7.59 6.27 2.59
CA THR A 15 -7.51 7.35 3.59
C THR A 15 -6.46 7.08 4.66
N TYR A 16 -6.31 5.82 5.06
CA TYR A 16 -5.33 5.37 6.05
C TYR A 16 -4.66 4.10 5.55
N SER A 17 -3.42 3.90 5.98
CA SER A 17 -2.66 2.68 5.79
C SER A 17 -2.34 2.05 7.14
N CYS A 18 -2.11 0.74 7.12
CA CYS A 18 -1.77 -0.06 8.29
C CYS A 18 -0.62 -0.99 7.96
N VAL A 19 0.25 -1.27 8.94
CA VAL A 19 1.35 -2.21 8.78
C VAL A 19 1.36 -3.21 9.94
N GLY A 20 1.54 -4.48 9.59
CA GLY A 20 1.58 -5.58 10.55
C GLY A 20 2.69 -6.57 10.24
N VAL A 21 3.06 -7.35 11.25
CA VAL A 21 4.06 -8.42 11.14
C VAL A 21 3.52 -9.70 11.76
N PHE A 22 3.85 -10.85 11.15
CA PHE A 22 3.58 -12.15 11.75
C PHE A 22 4.84 -12.66 12.46
N GLN A 23 4.82 -12.69 13.79
CA GLN A 23 5.93 -13.18 14.60
C GLN A 23 5.41 -13.90 15.85
N HIS A 24 6.18 -14.86 16.37
CA HIS A 24 5.81 -15.65 17.55
C HIS A 24 4.42 -16.31 17.46
N GLY A 25 4.00 -16.69 16.25
CA GLY A 25 2.71 -17.36 16.02
C GLY A 25 1.48 -16.46 16.02
N LYS A 26 1.64 -15.13 16.08
CA LYS A 26 0.54 -14.16 16.06
C LYS A 26 0.82 -13.01 15.09
N VAL A 27 -0.25 -12.37 14.64
CA VAL A 27 -0.19 -11.09 13.92
C VAL A 27 -0.11 -9.96 14.94
N GLU A 28 0.81 -9.03 14.74
CA GLU A 28 0.94 -7.81 15.51
C GLU A 28 0.78 -6.61 14.57
N ILE A 29 -0.17 -5.73 14.89
CA ILE A 29 -0.35 -4.44 14.21
C ILE A 29 0.57 -3.42 14.87
N ILE A 30 1.40 -2.77 14.06
CA ILE A 30 2.47 -1.90 14.54
C ILE A 30 1.94 -0.47 14.65
N ALA A 31 2.07 0.12 15.83
CA ALA A 31 1.73 1.52 16.04
C ALA A 31 2.82 2.43 15.44
N ASN A 32 2.41 3.58 14.90
CA ASN A 32 3.32 4.60 14.41
C ASN A 32 3.98 5.38 15.56
N ASP A 33 4.79 6.38 15.22
CA ASP A 33 5.52 7.25 16.15
C ASP A 33 4.62 8.09 17.09
N GLN A 34 3.33 8.22 16.78
CA GLN A 34 2.31 8.84 17.65
C GLN A 34 1.50 7.83 18.47
N GLY A 35 1.78 6.52 18.33
CA GLY A 35 1.01 5.46 18.99
C GLY A 35 -0.25 5.03 18.24
N ASN A 36 -0.50 5.55 17.04
CA ASN A 36 -1.68 5.18 16.23
C ASN A 36 -1.41 3.88 15.45
N ARG A 37 -2.36 2.94 15.46
CA ARG A 37 -2.27 1.67 14.71
C ARG A 37 -2.54 1.80 13.20
N THR A 38 -3.02 2.96 12.78
CA THR A 38 -3.16 3.34 11.38
C THR A 38 -2.46 4.68 11.18
N THR A 39 -2.06 4.95 9.95
CA THR A 39 -1.40 6.21 9.56
C THR A 39 -2.12 6.78 8.36
N PRO A 40 -2.48 8.07 8.35
CA PRO A 40 -3.12 8.69 7.20
C PRO A 40 -2.32 8.47 5.90
N SER A 41 -2.99 8.12 4.81
CA SER A 41 -2.41 8.02 3.46
C SER A 41 -2.26 9.41 2.83
N TYR A 42 -1.56 10.30 3.55
CA TYR A 42 -1.39 11.72 3.23
C TYR A 42 0.09 12.02 3.01
N VAL A 43 0.36 12.85 2.00
CA VAL A 43 1.70 13.39 1.71
C VAL A 43 1.56 14.90 1.50
N ALA A 44 2.21 15.70 2.32
CA ALA A 44 2.23 17.15 2.17
C ALA A 44 3.62 17.64 1.76
N PHE A 45 3.64 18.60 0.86
CA PHE A 45 4.84 19.26 0.38
C PHE A 45 4.88 20.69 0.90
N THR A 46 6.02 21.09 1.44
CA THR A 46 6.24 22.43 2.01
C THR A 46 7.50 23.06 1.43
N ASP A 47 7.83 24.28 1.83
CA ASP A 47 9.05 24.97 1.38
C ASP A 47 10.34 24.30 1.87
N THR A 48 10.26 23.51 2.95
CA THR A 48 11.43 22.96 3.63
C THR A 48 11.49 21.44 3.54
N GLU A 49 10.35 20.78 3.71
CA GLU A 49 10.29 19.34 3.86
C GLU A 49 9.02 18.70 3.27
N ARG A 50 9.04 17.37 3.23
CA ARG A 50 7.90 16.55 2.85
C ARG A 50 7.40 15.81 4.08
N LEU A 51 6.14 16.05 4.44
CA LEU A 51 5.46 15.42 5.56
C LEU A 51 4.65 14.22 5.06
N ILE A 52 4.56 13.16 5.85
CA ILE A 52 3.80 11.94 5.51
C ILE A 52 3.03 11.48 6.76
N GLY A 53 1.80 11.01 6.59
CA GLY A 53 1.00 10.50 7.70
C GLY A 53 0.33 11.59 8.52
N ASP A 54 0.32 11.44 9.84
CA ASP A 54 -0.36 12.35 10.77
C ASP A 54 0.12 13.80 10.61
N ALA A 55 1.43 14.01 10.45
CA ALA A 55 2.00 15.33 10.23
C ALA A 55 1.46 16.01 8.97
N ALA A 56 1.28 15.25 7.87
CA ALA A 56 0.69 15.78 6.63
C ALA A 56 -0.80 16.07 6.81
N LYS A 57 -1.55 15.19 7.46
CA LYS A 57 -2.99 15.39 7.68
C LYS A 57 -3.27 16.59 8.59
N ASN A 58 -2.50 16.79 9.66
CA ASN A 58 -2.74 17.85 10.65
C ASN A 58 -2.63 19.27 10.07
N GLN A 59 -1.85 19.46 9.00
CA GLN A 59 -1.65 20.78 8.38
C GLN A 59 -2.50 21.01 7.12
N VAL A 60 -3.39 20.07 6.75
CA VAL A 60 -4.17 20.14 5.49
C VAL A 60 -5.00 21.43 5.37
N ALA A 61 -5.50 21.97 6.48
CA ALA A 61 -6.28 23.21 6.50
C ALA A 61 -5.42 24.45 6.15
N MET A 62 -4.12 24.42 6.44
CA MET A 62 -3.19 25.52 6.19
C MET A 62 -2.53 25.43 4.81
N ASN A 63 -2.41 24.22 4.25
CA ASN A 63 -1.72 23.97 2.98
C ASN A 63 -2.50 22.97 2.10
N PRO A 64 -3.77 23.26 1.76
CA PRO A 64 -4.65 22.28 1.12
C PRO A 64 -4.20 21.91 -0.30
N THR A 65 -3.62 22.84 -1.06
CA THR A 65 -3.22 22.63 -2.46
C THR A 65 -1.99 21.75 -2.62
N ASN A 66 -1.13 21.65 -1.60
CA ASN A 66 0.09 20.84 -1.61
C ASN A 66 0.01 19.63 -0.67
N THR A 67 -1.19 19.31 -0.18
CA THR A 67 -1.45 18.14 0.66
C THR A 67 -2.24 17.11 -0.14
N ILE A 68 -1.55 16.06 -0.54
CA ILE A 68 -2.08 15.01 -1.40
C ILE A 68 -2.65 13.89 -0.54
N PHE A 69 -3.89 13.52 -0.83
CA PHE A 69 -4.59 12.35 -0.31
C PHE A 69 -5.31 11.67 -1.48
N ASP A 70 -5.96 10.53 -1.24
CA ASP A 70 -6.71 9.79 -2.28
C ASP A 70 -5.88 9.35 -3.50
N ALA A 71 -4.55 9.28 -3.41
CA ALA A 71 -3.70 8.82 -4.52
C ALA A 71 -4.11 7.43 -5.05
N LYS A 72 -4.67 6.57 -4.19
CA LYS A 72 -5.23 5.26 -4.54
C LYS A 72 -6.41 5.34 -5.53
N ARG A 73 -7.12 6.47 -5.61
CA ARG A 73 -8.18 6.71 -6.60
C ARG A 73 -7.62 7.00 -7.99
N LEU A 74 -6.40 7.53 -8.08
CA LEU A 74 -5.70 7.85 -9.33
C LEU A 74 -4.79 6.72 -9.83
N ILE A 75 -4.30 5.86 -8.94
CA ILE A 75 -3.28 4.86 -9.28
C ILE A 75 -3.72 3.91 -10.40
N GLY A 76 -2.87 3.75 -11.42
CA GLY A 76 -3.10 2.88 -12.58
C GLY A 76 -4.25 3.29 -13.52
N ARG A 77 -4.84 4.48 -13.33
CA ARG A 77 -5.88 5.05 -14.20
C ARG A 77 -5.31 5.95 -15.28
N LYS A 78 -6.14 6.25 -16.28
CA LYS A 78 -5.84 7.32 -17.24
C LYS A 78 -6.41 8.64 -16.77
N PHE A 79 -5.79 9.74 -17.19
CA PHE A 79 -6.26 11.07 -16.85
C PHE A 79 -7.69 11.30 -17.35
N GLU A 80 -8.03 10.80 -18.54
CA GLU A 80 -9.35 10.94 -19.18
C GLU A 80 -10.45 10.06 -18.57
N ASP A 81 -10.13 9.15 -17.64
CA ASP A 81 -11.13 8.27 -17.04
C ASP A 81 -12.23 9.10 -16.34
N ALA A 82 -13.51 8.76 -16.57
CA ALA A 82 -14.63 9.53 -16.03
C ALA A 82 -14.60 9.65 -14.50
N THR A 83 -14.11 8.62 -13.80
CA THR A 83 -13.94 8.66 -12.34
C THR A 83 -12.87 9.67 -11.93
N VAL A 84 -11.74 9.73 -12.67
CA VAL A 84 -10.67 10.72 -12.41
C VAL A 84 -11.18 12.13 -12.64
N GLN A 85 -11.88 12.38 -13.75
CA GLN A 85 -12.47 13.68 -14.06
C GLN A 85 -13.54 14.11 -13.05
N SER A 86 -14.28 13.16 -12.48
CA SER A 86 -15.25 13.43 -11.42
C SER A 86 -14.56 13.75 -10.09
N ASP A 87 -13.64 12.90 -9.66
CA ASP A 87 -12.96 13.02 -8.37
C ASP A 87 -12.11 14.31 -8.29
N MET A 88 -11.48 14.73 -9.41
CA MET A 88 -10.72 15.97 -9.52
C MET A 88 -11.51 17.24 -9.16
N LYS A 89 -12.85 17.21 -9.23
CA LYS A 89 -13.69 18.36 -8.86
C LYS A 89 -13.79 18.55 -7.35
N HIS A 90 -13.42 17.54 -6.57
CA HIS A 90 -13.55 17.52 -5.12
C HIS A 90 -12.22 17.69 -4.39
N TRP A 91 -11.09 17.61 -5.10
CA TRP A 91 -9.77 17.77 -4.50
C TRP A 91 -9.29 19.22 -4.54
N PRO A 92 -8.63 19.69 -3.48
CA PRO A 92 -8.05 21.04 -3.43
C PRO A 92 -6.72 21.14 -4.21
N PHE A 93 -6.08 20.02 -4.50
CA PHE A 93 -4.82 19.95 -5.24
C PHE A 93 -5.05 19.74 -6.74
N ARG A 94 -4.07 20.16 -7.54
CA ARG A 94 -4.17 20.08 -8.99
C ARG A 94 -3.70 18.72 -9.51
N VAL A 95 -4.45 18.15 -10.46
CA VAL A 95 -4.03 16.99 -11.24
C VAL A 95 -3.84 17.41 -12.70
N VAL A 96 -2.71 17.02 -13.30
CA VAL A 96 -2.33 17.32 -14.69
C VAL A 96 -2.14 16.02 -15.48
N SER A 97 -2.19 16.10 -16.80
CA SER A 97 -1.95 14.96 -17.70
C SER A 97 -0.52 15.00 -18.22
N GLU A 98 0.20 13.87 -18.11
CA GLU A 98 1.50 13.65 -18.75
C GLU A 98 1.41 12.35 -19.56
N GLY A 99 1.42 12.44 -20.89
CA GLY A 99 1.25 11.27 -21.75
C GLY A 99 -0.06 10.50 -21.53
N GLY A 100 -1.13 11.19 -21.12
CA GLY A 100 -2.43 10.58 -20.82
C GLY A 100 -2.56 9.97 -19.42
N LYS A 101 -1.49 10.00 -18.61
CA LYS A 101 -1.50 9.55 -17.21
C LYS A 101 -1.69 10.74 -16.27
N PRO A 102 -2.45 10.59 -15.17
CA PRO A 102 -2.60 11.65 -14.19
C PRO A 102 -1.32 11.81 -13.36
N LYS A 103 -0.94 13.05 -13.07
CA LYS A 103 0.08 13.42 -12.08
C LYS A 103 -0.48 14.50 -11.16
N VAL A 104 -0.20 14.40 -9.87
CA VAL A 104 -0.48 15.51 -8.95
C VAL A 104 0.57 16.59 -9.14
N GLN A 105 0.17 17.86 -9.15
CA GLN A 105 1.06 19.02 -9.23
C GLN A 105 1.04 19.75 -7.90
N VAL A 106 2.23 20.01 -7.36
CA VAL A 106 2.43 20.67 -6.07
C VAL A 106 3.57 21.67 -6.17
N GLU A 107 3.57 22.65 -5.28
CA GLU A 107 4.74 23.46 -4.97
C GLU A 107 5.56 22.77 -3.87
N TYR A 108 6.84 22.55 -4.13
CA TYR A 108 7.76 21.94 -3.17
C TYR A 108 9.11 22.63 -3.24
N LYS A 109 9.54 23.24 -2.13
CA LYS A 109 10.78 24.03 -2.05
C LYS A 109 10.84 25.18 -3.06
N GLY A 110 9.72 25.90 -3.24
CA GLY A 110 9.60 27.01 -4.19
C GLY A 110 9.60 26.61 -5.67
N GLU A 111 9.50 25.31 -5.98
CA GLU A 111 9.44 24.80 -7.35
C GLU A 111 8.14 24.02 -7.59
N ILE A 112 7.57 24.17 -8.79
CA ILE A 112 6.45 23.34 -9.24
C ILE A 112 6.99 21.94 -9.57
N LYS A 113 6.45 20.91 -8.91
CA LYS A 113 6.78 19.51 -9.16
C LYS A 113 5.52 18.73 -9.51
N THR A 114 5.72 17.65 -10.26
CA THR A 114 4.64 16.72 -10.60
C THR A 114 5.04 15.31 -10.19
N PHE A 115 4.10 14.56 -9.63
CA PHE A 115 4.31 13.19 -9.17
C PHE A 115 3.23 12.27 -9.71
N PHE A 116 3.62 11.08 -10.15
CA PHE A 116 2.67 10.01 -10.44
C PHE A 116 2.01 9.49 -9.15
N PRO A 117 0.79 8.95 -9.22
CA PRO A 117 0.12 8.37 -8.06
C PRO A 117 0.92 7.26 -7.36
N GLU A 118 1.67 6.46 -8.13
CA GLU A 118 2.59 5.44 -7.62
C GLU A 118 3.79 6.04 -6.85
N GLU A 119 4.24 7.24 -7.19
CA GLU A 119 5.29 7.95 -6.43
C GLU A 119 4.73 8.50 -5.11
N ILE A 120 3.50 9.01 -5.09
CA ILE A 120 2.85 9.43 -3.83
C ILE A 120 2.60 8.20 -2.94
N SER A 121 2.13 7.11 -3.52
CA SER A 121 1.91 5.85 -2.80
C SER A 121 3.21 5.26 -2.26
N SER A 122 4.33 5.38 -2.98
CA SER A 122 5.64 4.92 -2.49
C SER A 122 6.14 5.72 -1.29
N MET A 123 5.80 7.00 -1.19
CA MET A 123 6.09 7.81 0.00
C MET A 123 5.33 7.29 1.22
N VAL A 124 4.03 6.95 1.07
CA VAL A 124 3.25 6.31 2.14
C VAL A 124 3.83 4.95 2.52
N LEU A 125 4.18 4.11 1.53
CA LEU A 125 4.82 2.81 1.78
C LEU A 125 6.19 2.95 2.46
N THR A 126 6.94 4.02 2.17
CA THR A 126 8.19 4.34 2.85
C THR A 126 7.94 4.61 4.33
N LYS A 127 6.93 5.41 4.69
CA LYS A 127 6.55 5.62 6.09
C LYS A 127 6.11 4.32 6.77
N MET A 128 5.35 3.46 6.08
CA MET A 128 4.93 2.15 6.63
C MET A 128 6.13 1.25 6.91
N LYS A 129 7.11 1.25 6.00
CA LYS A 129 8.37 0.53 6.17
C LYS A 129 9.16 1.08 7.35
N GLU A 130 9.30 2.39 7.48
CA GLU A 130 10.03 3.03 8.60
C GLU A 130 9.40 2.69 9.95
N ILE A 131 8.06 2.71 10.04
CA ILE A 131 7.32 2.28 11.24
C ILE A 131 7.66 0.83 11.60
N ALA A 132 7.64 -0.07 10.63
CA ALA A 132 8.00 -1.47 10.85
C ALA A 132 9.49 -1.65 11.22
N GLU A 133 10.40 -0.92 10.58
CA GLU A 133 11.85 -0.98 10.88
C GLU A 133 12.13 -0.50 12.32
N ALA A 134 11.47 0.58 12.75
CA ALA A 134 11.57 1.09 14.11
C ALA A 134 11.08 0.07 15.15
N TYR A 135 9.97 -0.61 14.86
CA TYR A 135 9.41 -1.64 15.74
C TYR A 135 10.29 -2.91 15.80
N LEU A 136 10.81 -3.36 14.65
CA LEU A 136 11.58 -4.60 14.54
C LEU A 136 13.07 -4.41 14.90
N GLY A 137 13.56 -3.17 15.00
CA GLY A 137 14.96 -2.87 15.28
C GLY A 137 15.91 -3.26 14.15
N GLY A 138 15.42 -3.35 12.91
CA GLY A 138 16.20 -3.84 11.77
C GLY A 138 15.56 -3.54 10.42
N LYS A 139 16.30 -3.79 9.33
CA LYS A 139 15.85 -3.49 7.96
C LYS A 139 14.78 -4.46 7.47
N VAL A 140 13.72 -3.91 6.88
CA VAL A 140 12.64 -4.69 6.26
C VAL A 140 12.89 -4.80 4.75
N GLN A 141 12.95 -6.04 4.25
CA GLN A 141 13.27 -6.35 2.84
C GLN A 141 12.10 -6.98 2.06
N SER A 142 11.03 -7.40 2.75
CA SER A 142 9.91 -8.09 2.12
C SER A 142 8.61 -7.56 2.66
N ALA A 143 7.70 -7.22 1.76
CA ALA A 143 6.37 -6.74 2.11
C ALA A 143 5.32 -7.35 1.17
N VAL A 144 4.18 -7.72 1.73
CA VAL A 144 2.96 -8.00 0.97
C VAL A 144 2.09 -6.75 1.06
N ILE A 145 1.70 -6.19 -0.09
CA ILE A 145 0.87 -4.98 -0.17
C ILE A 145 -0.52 -5.39 -0.65
N THR A 146 -1.57 -5.04 0.09
CA THR A 146 -2.95 -5.33 -0.31
C THR A 146 -3.42 -4.34 -1.39
N VAL A 147 -4.34 -4.82 -2.23
CA VAL A 147 -5.04 -4.02 -3.22
C VAL A 147 -6.50 -4.47 -3.26
N PRO A 148 -7.46 -3.57 -3.52
CA PRO A 148 -8.86 -3.95 -3.60
C PRO A 148 -9.10 -5.05 -4.64
N ALA A 149 -10.04 -5.94 -4.38
CA ALA A 149 -10.30 -7.05 -5.29
C ALA A 149 -10.77 -6.59 -6.69
N TYR A 150 -11.42 -5.43 -6.80
CA TYR A 150 -11.86 -4.85 -8.07
C TYR A 150 -10.75 -4.15 -8.87
N PHE A 151 -9.53 -4.03 -8.34
CA PHE A 151 -8.41 -3.44 -9.09
C PHE A 151 -8.12 -4.28 -10.35
N ASN A 152 -8.01 -3.58 -11.49
CA ASN A 152 -7.56 -4.18 -12.74
C ASN A 152 -6.03 -4.35 -12.76
N ASP A 153 -5.50 -4.99 -13.81
CA ASP A 153 -4.08 -5.30 -13.92
C ASP A 153 -3.17 -4.06 -13.92
N SER A 154 -3.62 -2.95 -14.53
CA SER A 154 -2.89 -1.67 -14.53
C SER A 154 -2.75 -1.11 -13.11
N GLN A 155 -3.84 -1.13 -12.32
CA GLN A 155 -3.84 -0.63 -10.95
C GLN A 155 -3.01 -1.53 -10.02
N ARG A 156 -3.06 -2.85 -10.22
CA ARG A 156 -2.22 -3.81 -9.50
C ARG A 156 -0.74 -3.55 -9.80
N GLN A 157 -0.39 -3.42 -11.08
CA GLN A 157 0.98 -3.17 -11.50
C GLN A 157 1.50 -1.82 -10.96
N ALA A 158 0.72 -0.74 -11.06
CA ALA A 158 1.12 0.56 -10.52
C ALA A 158 1.32 0.54 -8.99
N THR A 159 0.51 -0.22 -8.24
CA THR A 159 0.73 -0.43 -6.79
C THR A 159 2.02 -1.20 -6.53
N LYS A 160 2.36 -2.16 -7.39
CA LYS A 160 3.65 -2.87 -7.33
C LYS A 160 4.83 -1.94 -7.58
N ASP A 161 4.68 -1.06 -8.55
CA ASP A 161 5.70 -0.10 -8.94
C ASP A 161 5.96 0.86 -7.77
N ALA A 162 4.91 1.29 -7.06
CA ALA A 162 5.03 2.03 -5.80
C ALA A 162 5.86 1.28 -4.73
N GLY A 163 5.61 -0.02 -4.55
CA GLY A 163 6.42 -0.87 -3.67
C GLY A 163 7.87 -0.99 -4.12
N THR A 164 8.11 -1.08 -5.43
CA THR A 164 9.45 -1.16 -6.02
C THR A 164 10.23 0.15 -5.85
N ILE A 165 9.56 1.31 -6.00
CA ILE A 165 10.15 2.65 -5.78
C ILE A 165 10.59 2.82 -4.31
N THR A 166 9.87 2.22 -3.36
CA THR A 166 10.18 2.25 -1.92
C THR A 166 11.49 1.52 -1.55
N GLY A 167 12.06 0.73 -2.48
CA GLY A 167 13.30 -0.03 -2.32
C GLY A 167 13.09 -1.53 -2.60
N PRO A 168 14.08 -2.41 -2.31
CA PRO A 168 13.98 -3.85 -2.57
C PRO A 168 12.92 -4.47 -1.65
N GLN A 169 11.66 -4.35 -2.07
CA GLN A 169 10.49 -5.04 -1.55
C GLN A 169 10.10 -6.04 -2.62
N ARG A 170 10.16 -7.33 -2.31
CA ARG A 170 9.48 -8.33 -3.14
C ARG A 170 7.98 -8.18 -2.91
N ALA A 171 7.32 -7.34 -3.70
CA ALA A 171 5.87 -7.27 -3.76
C ALA A 171 5.34 -8.61 -4.30
N ALA A 172 4.92 -9.50 -3.41
CA ALA A 172 4.18 -10.70 -3.78
C ALA A 172 2.76 -10.26 -4.19
N HIS A 173 2.38 -10.56 -5.43
CA HIS A 173 1.10 -10.15 -5.99
C HIS A 173 -0.02 -11.15 -5.77
N HIS A 174 -1.24 -10.61 -5.69
CA HIS A 174 -2.44 -11.22 -6.25
C HIS A 174 -2.30 -11.35 -7.77
N GLN A 175 -1.82 -12.49 -8.26
CA GLN A 175 -2.01 -12.90 -9.65
C GLN A 175 -3.29 -13.74 -9.73
N ARG A 176 -4.17 -13.47 -10.71
CA ARG A 176 -5.09 -14.51 -11.17
C ARG A 176 -4.23 -15.60 -11.80
N ALA A 177 -4.38 -16.83 -11.32
CA ALA A 177 -3.80 -18.01 -11.94
C ALA A 177 -4.09 -17.99 -13.46
N PRO A 178 -3.11 -18.35 -14.31
CA PRO A 178 -2.98 -19.78 -14.54
C PRO A 178 -1.53 -20.29 -14.74
N ARG A 179 -1.36 -21.58 -14.46
CA ARG A 179 -0.29 -22.50 -14.88
C ARG A 179 1.03 -22.46 -14.09
N ARG A 180 1.17 -23.50 -13.25
CA ARG A 180 2.44 -24.11 -12.87
C ARG A 180 3.37 -24.22 -14.08
N ARG A 181 4.59 -23.70 -13.96
CA ARG A 181 5.75 -24.18 -14.73
C ARG A 181 6.77 -24.74 -13.74
N PRO A 182 6.96 -26.07 -13.66
CA PRO A 182 8.03 -26.61 -12.85
C PRO A 182 9.36 -26.30 -13.55
N LEU A 183 10.27 -25.61 -12.85
CA LEU A 183 11.68 -25.59 -13.24
C LEU A 183 12.38 -26.78 -12.56
N PRO A 184 13.16 -27.58 -13.32
CA PRO A 184 13.65 -28.86 -12.84
C PRO A 184 15.04 -28.70 -12.26
N TYR A 185 15.17 -28.34 -10.98
CA TYR A 185 16.37 -28.67 -10.22
C TYR A 185 15.96 -28.99 -8.79
N GLY A 186 15.97 -30.29 -8.50
CA GLY A 186 15.61 -30.83 -7.20
C GLY A 186 16.54 -30.33 -6.11
N LEU A 187 15.96 -30.13 -4.94
CA LEU A 187 16.57 -30.38 -3.63
C LEU A 187 15.40 -30.46 -2.64
N ASP A 188 14.84 -31.66 -2.57
CA ASP A 188 14.13 -32.15 -1.41
C ASP A 188 15.10 -32.08 -0.23
N LYS A 189 15.00 -31.03 0.59
CA LYS A 189 15.65 -30.95 1.88
C LYS A 189 14.57 -30.95 2.96
N LYS A 190 14.14 -32.16 3.29
CA LYS A 190 13.61 -32.49 4.62
C LYS A 190 14.50 -31.87 5.70
N GLY A 191 13.90 -31.04 6.54
CA GLY A 191 14.49 -30.66 7.84
C GLY A 191 14.42 -29.17 8.17
N CYS A 192 13.21 -28.63 8.33
CA CYS A 192 12.84 -27.61 9.32
C CYS A 192 11.31 -27.42 9.25
N ALA A 193 10.61 -27.59 10.36
CA ALA A 193 9.15 -27.56 10.43
C ALA A 193 8.58 -26.20 10.00
N GLY A 194 7.85 -26.19 8.89
CA GLY A 194 7.13 -25.02 8.39
C GLY A 194 6.06 -25.41 7.38
N GLY A 195 5.07 -26.19 7.80
CA GLY A 195 3.96 -26.59 6.91
C GLY A 195 3.16 -25.40 6.37
N GLU A 196 2.37 -25.64 5.32
CA GLU A 196 1.48 -24.66 4.68
C GLU A 196 0.62 -23.96 5.75
N LYS A 197 0.77 -22.63 5.88
CA LYS A 197 -0.03 -21.81 6.80
C LYS A 197 -1.06 -21.01 6.03
N ASN A 198 -2.33 -21.24 6.30
CA ASN A 198 -3.41 -20.38 5.83
C ASN A 198 -3.47 -19.10 6.69
N VAL A 199 -3.44 -17.92 6.06
CA VAL A 199 -3.54 -16.60 6.68
C VAL A 199 -4.74 -15.89 6.08
N LEU A 200 -5.72 -15.53 6.90
CA LEU A 200 -6.84 -14.69 6.48
C LEU A 200 -6.49 -13.23 6.80
N ILE A 201 -6.48 -12.40 5.77
CA ILE A 201 -6.43 -10.95 5.85
C ILE A 201 -7.87 -10.46 5.81
N PHE A 202 -8.26 -9.68 6.81
CA PHE A 202 -9.55 -9.03 6.92
C PHE A 202 -9.29 -7.53 6.96
N ASP A 203 -9.75 -6.82 5.94
CA ASP A 203 -9.64 -5.38 5.78
C ASP A 203 -11.06 -4.78 5.74
N LEU A 204 -11.39 -4.03 6.77
CA LEU A 204 -12.64 -3.27 6.88
C LEU A 204 -12.29 -1.79 7.03
N GLY A 205 -12.23 -1.10 5.90
CA GLY A 205 -11.98 0.34 5.83
C GLY A 205 -13.25 1.18 5.89
N GLY A 206 -13.08 2.50 5.83
CA GLY A 206 -14.19 3.48 5.86
C GLY A 206 -15.17 3.36 4.68
N GLY A 207 -14.69 2.93 3.50
CA GLY A 207 -15.51 2.78 2.29
C GLY A 207 -15.35 1.45 1.54
N THR A 208 -14.57 0.51 2.06
CA THR A 208 -14.28 -0.79 1.42
C THR A 208 -14.17 -1.91 2.45
N PHE A 209 -14.66 -3.09 2.08
CA PHE A 209 -14.48 -4.33 2.83
C PHE A 209 -13.85 -5.38 1.91
N ASP A 210 -12.68 -5.88 2.30
CA ASP A 210 -11.88 -6.85 1.56
C ASP A 210 -11.44 -7.99 2.51
N VAL A 211 -11.58 -9.25 2.07
CA VAL A 211 -11.06 -10.43 2.76
C VAL A 211 -10.21 -11.23 1.80
N SER A 212 -8.99 -11.60 2.19
CA SER A 212 -8.10 -12.46 1.39
C SER A 212 -7.57 -13.62 2.22
N ILE A 213 -7.64 -14.85 1.72
CA ILE A 213 -6.96 -16.01 2.29
C ILE A 213 -5.67 -16.24 1.52
N LEU A 214 -4.55 -16.29 2.23
CA LEU A 214 -3.21 -16.56 1.73
C LEU A 214 -2.72 -17.90 2.28
N THR A 215 -1.86 -18.58 1.55
CA THR A 215 -0.99 -19.64 2.06
C THR A 215 0.45 -19.21 2.04
N ILE A 216 1.14 -19.51 3.14
CA ILE A 216 2.57 -19.30 3.30
C ILE A 216 3.23 -20.66 3.43
N GLU A 217 4.07 -21.00 2.46
CA GLU A 217 4.89 -22.22 2.45
C GLU A 217 6.31 -21.84 2.03
N ASP A 218 7.31 -22.17 2.85
CA ASP A 218 8.73 -21.84 2.60
C ASP A 218 9.02 -20.38 2.23
N GLY A 219 8.23 -19.45 2.80
CA GLY A 219 8.35 -18.01 2.52
C GLY A 219 7.79 -17.58 1.16
N ILE A 220 7.11 -18.48 0.45
CA ILE A 220 6.31 -18.21 -0.74
C ILE A 220 4.88 -17.90 -0.28
N PHE A 221 4.35 -16.76 -0.73
CA PHE A 221 2.98 -16.35 -0.48
C PHE A 221 2.12 -16.67 -1.70
N GLU A 222 1.05 -17.43 -1.50
CA GLU A 222 0.05 -17.75 -2.52
C GLU A 222 -1.33 -17.26 -2.06
N VAL A 223 -2.13 -16.62 -2.91
CA VAL A 223 -3.51 -16.24 -2.57
C VAL A 223 -4.44 -17.40 -2.92
N LYS A 224 -5.20 -17.91 -1.94
CA LYS A 224 -6.19 -18.98 -2.15
C LYS A 224 -7.57 -18.44 -2.55
N SER A 225 -8.03 -17.37 -1.91
CA SER A 225 -9.34 -16.77 -2.20
C SER A 225 -9.43 -15.31 -1.78
N THR A 226 -10.34 -14.56 -2.40
CA THR A 226 -10.64 -13.17 -2.05
C THR A 226 -12.14 -12.90 -2.11
N GLY A 227 -12.70 -12.18 -1.14
CA GLY A 227 -14.07 -11.66 -1.13
C GLY A 227 -14.08 -10.15 -0.89
N TRP A 228 -15.05 -9.44 -1.45
CA TRP A 228 -15.15 -7.98 -1.31
C TRP A 228 -16.60 -7.50 -1.36
N ARG A 229 -16.90 -6.33 -0.76
CA ARG A 229 -18.22 -5.65 -0.88
C ARG A 229 -18.06 -4.13 -0.99
N HIS A 230 -18.83 -3.51 -1.89
CA HIS A 230 -18.98 -2.04 -1.98
C HIS A 230 -20.13 -1.53 -1.11
N SER A 231 -19.87 -0.42 -0.41
CA SER A 231 -20.82 0.62 0.05
C SER A 231 -22.11 0.13 0.74
N SER A 232 -22.04 -0.97 1.48
CA SER A 232 -23.11 -1.35 2.40
C SER A 232 -22.47 -2.18 3.52
N GLY A 233 -22.09 -1.52 4.61
CA GLY A 233 -21.46 -2.09 5.79
C GLY A 233 -19.98 -1.70 5.98
N ALA A 234 -19.54 -0.56 5.45
CA ALA A 234 -18.21 0.00 5.75
C ALA A 234 -18.31 1.10 6.83
N GLY A 235 -17.17 1.59 7.34
CA GLY A 235 -17.10 2.54 8.47
C GLY A 235 -18.08 3.72 8.41
N GLU A 236 -18.25 4.34 7.24
CA GLU A 236 -19.15 5.48 7.03
C GLU A 236 -20.65 5.12 7.08
N ASP A 237 -21.01 3.83 7.00
CA ASP A 237 -22.40 3.36 7.13
C ASP A 237 -22.80 3.07 8.59
N PHE A 238 -21.85 3.13 9.54
CA PHE A 238 -22.10 2.89 10.97
C PHE A 238 -22.22 4.17 11.81
N ASP A 239 -21.94 5.34 11.22
CA ASP A 239 -22.12 6.68 11.79
C ASP A 239 -23.50 7.27 11.43
#